data_AF-A0A1B2EG06-F1
#
_entry.id   AF-A0A1B2EG06-F1
#
_cell.length_a   1.000
_cell.length_b   1.000
_cell.length_c   1.000
_cell.angle_alpha   90.00
_cell.angle_beta   90.00
_cell.angle_gamma   90.00
#
_symmetry.space_group_name_H-M   'P 1'
#
loop_
_entity.id
_entity.type
_entity.pdbx_description
1 polymer ?
#
loop_
_entity_poly.entity_id
_entity_poly.type
_entity_poly.pdbx_seq_one_letter_code
_entity_poly.pdbx_strand_id
1 'polypeptide(L)'
;MLDTGFFTVTVRYSLLKNGVYFYYRRIPEDLRGHYGGKRFRRVSLQTNQPHIAAKKIAALASADDALWASLRSPEGQELGLTSSQTREGAEALLKK
;
A
#
# COMPACT_ATOMS: atom_id res chain seq x y z
N MET A 1 -40.97 2.48 1.22
CA MET A 1 -40.44 3.44 2.22
C MET A 1 -39.06 2.93 2.61
N LEU A 2 -38.00 3.70 2.35
CA LEU A 2 -36.60 3.27 2.42
C LEU A 2 -36.08 3.38 3.87
N ASP A 3 -35.84 2.24 4.51
CA ASP A 3 -35.14 2.16 5.79
C ASP A 3 -33.66 1.83 5.51
N THR A 4 -32.90 2.85 5.15
CA THR A 4 -31.49 2.75 4.77
C THR A 4 -30.66 2.58 6.05
N GLY A 5 -30.67 1.38 6.62
CA GLY A 5 -29.86 1.00 7.78
C GLY A 5 -28.39 1.36 7.57
N PHE A 6 -27.86 2.20 8.46
CA PHE A 6 -26.51 2.76 8.41
C PHE A 6 -25.43 1.68 8.62
N PHE A 7 -25.04 0.96 7.57
CA PHE A 7 -23.81 0.16 7.60
C PHE A 7 -22.59 1.09 7.43
N THR A 8 -21.85 1.32 8.52
CA THR A 8 -20.55 2.00 8.44
C THR A 8 -19.50 0.99 7.97
N VAL A 9 -19.27 0.92 6.65
CA VAL A 9 -18.17 0.14 6.10
C VAL A 9 -16.87 0.90 6.33
N THR A 10 -16.07 0.46 7.29
CA THR A 10 -14.72 0.98 7.48
C THR A 10 -13.83 0.45 6.37
N VAL A 11 -13.38 1.32 5.47
CA VAL A 11 -12.42 0.95 4.42
C VAL A 11 -11.06 0.71 5.08
N ARG A 12 -10.64 -0.56 5.16
CA ARG A 12 -9.34 -0.96 5.72
C ARG A 12 -8.21 -0.25 4.97
N TYR A 13 -7.18 0.19 5.70
CA TYR A 13 -6.02 0.93 5.16
C TYR A 13 -6.34 2.31 4.58
N SER A 14 -7.51 2.87 4.89
CA SER A 14 -7.85 4.26 4.54
C SER A 14 -7.33 5.23 5.59
N LEU A 15 -6.77 6.35 5.13
CA LEU A 15 -6.45 7.52 5.95
C LEU A 15 -6.95 8.77 5.23
N LEU A 16 -7.87 9.52 5.84
CA LEU A 16 -8.29 10.83 5.35
C LEU A 16 -7.45 11.92 6.00
N LYS A 17 -6.74 12.72 5.21
CA LYS A 17 -5.95 13.86 5.71
C LYS A 17 -6.11 15.06 4.79
N ASN A 18 -6.48 16.21 5.35
CA ASN A 18 -6.70 17.46 4.61
C ASN A 18 -7.65 17.29 3.42
N GLY A 19 -8.74 16.54 3.60
CA GLY A 19 -9.72 16.27 2.55
C GLY A 19 -9.26 15.30 1.46
N VAL A 20 -8.06 14.74 1.54
CA VAL A 20 -7.55 13.77 0.56
C VAL A 20 -7.39 12.40 1.20
N TYR A 21 -7.86 11.36 0.52
CA TYR A 21 -7.66 9.98 0.93
C TYR A 21 -6.25 9.49 0.59
N PHE A 22 -5.70 8.72 1.51
CA PHE A 22 -4.43 8.03 1.40
C PHE A 22 -4.65 6.54 1.63
N TYR A 23 -3.93 5.72 0.88
CA TYR A 23 -3.64 4.35 1.28
C TYR A 23 -2.58 4.38 2.37
N TYR A 24 -2.86 3.76 3.50
CA TYR A 24 -1.97 3.72 4.66
C TYR A 24 -1.96 2.32 5.28
N ARG A 25 -0.89 1.57 5.03
CA ARG A 25 -0.75 0.19 5.50
C ARG A 25 0.58 -0.02 6.21
N ARG A 26 0.56 -0.77 7.32
CA ARG A 26 1.77 -1.20 8.02
C ARG A 26 2.54 -2.18 7.14
N ILE A 27 3.84 -1.94 6.99
CA ILE A 27 4.75 -2.87 6.30
C ILE A 27 5.13 -3.98 7.28
N PRO A 28 4.99 -5.27 6.89
CA PRO A 28 5.43 -6.40 7.70
C PRO A 28 6.90 -6.28 8.09
N GLU A 29 7.25 -6.75 9.29
CA GLU A 29 8.58 -6.53 9.86
C GLU A 29 9.70 -7.11 9.01
N ASP A 30 9.50 -8.35 8.58
CA ASP A 30 10.33 -9.11 7.65
C ASP A 30 10.55 -8.37 6.32
N LEU A 31 9.58 -7.57 5.89
CA LEU A 31 9.66 -6.87 4.61
C LEU A 31 10.20 -5.43 4.71
N ARG A 32 10.42 -4.89 5.92
CA ARG A 32 10.87 -3.48 6.07
C ARG A 32 12.20 -3.19 5.37
N GLY A 33 13.08 -4.19 5.23
CA GLY A 33 14.33 -4.07 4.47
C GLY A 33 14.08 -3.64 3.01
N HIS A 34 13.02 -4.16 2.38
CA HIS A 34 12.60 -3.79 1.03
C HIS A 34 11.84 -2.46 0.96
N TYR A 35 11.78 -1.69 2.03
CA TYR A 35 11.15 -0.36 2.04
C TYR A 35 12.06 0.69 2.69
N GLY A 36 13.37 0.44 2.74
CA GLY A 36 14.34 1.34 3.37
C GLY A 36 14.05 1.57 4.86
N GLY A 37 13.57 0.54 5.56
CA GLY A 37 13.23 0.60 6.99
C GLY A 37 11.90 1.30 7.33
N LYS A 38 11.13 1.76 6.33
CA LYS A 38 9.83 2.41 6.57
C LYS A 38 8.86 1.45 7.27
N ARG A 39 8.14 1.98 8.27
CA ARG A 39 7.13 1.21 9.03
C ARG A 39 5.77 1.15 8.33
N PHE A 40 5.45 2.15 7.52
CA PHE A 40 4.17 2.28 6.84
C PHE A 40 4.39 2.66 5.39
N ARG A 41 3.63 2.02 4.51
CA ARG A 41 3.46 2.44 3.13
C ARG A 41 2.33 3.44 3.08
N ARG A 42 2.62 4.66 2.61
CA ARG A 42 1.66 5.75 2.47
C ARG A 42 1.64 6.24 1.02
N VAL A 43 0.48 6.17 0.38
CA VAL A 43 0.28 6.62 -1.01
C VAL A 43 -0.91 7.55 -1.07
N SER A 44 -0.75 8.75 -1.62
CA SER A 44 -1.88 9.66 -1.86
C SER A 44 -2.76 9.09 -2.96
N LEU A 45 -4.07 9.04 -2.76
CA LEU A 45 -5.02 8.59 -3.77
C LEU A 45 -5.54 9.73 -4.65
N GLN A 46 -5.13 10.97 -4.33
CA GLN A 46 -5.49 12.20 -5.04
C GLN A 46 -7.01 12.32 -5.25
N THR A 47 -7.79 11.94 -4.25
CA THR A 47 -9.25 12.01 -4.29
C THR A 47 -9.81 12.27 -2.90
N ASN A 48 -10.92 13.00 -2.86
CA ASN A 48 -11.76 13.20 -1.68
C ASN A 48 -13.03 12.34 -1.72
N GLN A 49 -13.23 11.54 -2.77
CA GLN A 49 -14.44 10.76 -2.98
C GLN A 49 -14.30 9.37 -2.34
N PRO A 50 -15.14 9.01 -1.33
CA PRO A 50 -14.97 7.76 -0.58
C PRO A 50 -15.02 6.49 -1.42
N HIS A 51 -15.95 6.42 -2.38
CA HIS A 51 -16.15 5.25 -3.23
C HIS A 51 -14.98 5.03 -4.21
N ILE A 52 -14.39 6.12 -4.73
CA ILE A 52 -13.18 6.07 -5.55
C ILE A 52 -11.99 5.62 -4.70
N ALA A 53 -11.83 6.22 -3.51
CA ALA A 53 -10.78 5.85 -2.57
C ALA A 53 -10.85 4.36 -2.20
N ALA A 54 -12.04 3.83 -1.90
CA ALA A 54 -12.23 2.42 -1.57
C ALA A 54 -11.73 1.48 -2.68
N LYS A 55 -12.08 1.76 -3.95
CA LYS A 55 -11.61 0.98 -5.10
C LYS A 55 -10.08 1.02 -5.23
N LYS A 56 -9.47 2.21 -5.13
CA LYS A 56 -8.02 2.37 -5.21
C LYS A 56 -7.28 1.68 -4.06
N ILE A 57 -7.84 1.76 -2.85
CA ILE A 57 -7.28 1.09 -1.66
C ILE A 57 -7.32 -0.41 -1.82
N ALA A 58 -8.45 -0.98 -2.28
CA ALA A 58 -8.57 -2.41 -2.51
C ALA A 58 -7.55 -2.89 -3.56
N ALA A 59 -7.37 -2.16 -4.66
CA ALA A 59 -6.37 -2.49 -5.68
C ALA A 59 -4.94 -2.45 -5.12
N LEU A 60 -4.58 -1.41 -4.35
CA LEU A 60 -3.25 -1.30 -3.72
C LEU A 60 -3.02 -2.38 -2.67
N ALA A 61 -4.04 -2.75 -1.89
CA ALA A 61 -3.96 -3.82 -0.92
C ALA A 61 -3.69 -5.17 -1.58
N SER A 62 -4.42 -5.50 -2.64
CA SER A 62 -4.22 -6.72 -3.43
C SER A 62 -2.83 -6.78 -4.05
N ALA A 63 -2.36 -5.67 -4.62
CA ALA A 63 -1.01 -5.58 -5.18
C ALA A 63 0.09 -5.79 -4.11
N ASP A 64 -0.06 -5.16 -2.94
CA ASP A 64 0.87 -5.36 -1.83
C ASP A 64 0.81 -6.81 -1.32
N ASP A 65 -0.37 -7.44 -1.25
CA ASP A 65 -0.52 -8.84 -0.84
C ASP A 65 0.22 -9.79 -1.79
N ALA A 66 0.03 -9.63 -3.09
CA ALA A 66 0.73 -10.41 -4.10
C ALA A 66 2.25 -10.21 -4.04
N LEU A 67 2.71 -8.95 -3.98
CA LEU A 67 4.13 -8.64 -3.87
C LEU A 67 4.75 -9.23 -2.60
N TRP A 68 4.10 -9.08 -1.46
CA TRP A 68 4.60 -9.58 -0.18
C TRP A 68 4.60 -11.12 -0.12
N ALA A 69 3.68 -11.79 -0.82
CA ALA A 69 3.74 -13.23 -0.99
C ALA A 69 4.97 -13.64 -1.84
N SER A 70 5.20 -12.97 -2.97
CA SER A 70 6.36 -13.25 -3.83
C SER A 70 7.71 -12.97 -3.15
N LEU A 71 7.82 -11.89 -2.37
CA LEU A 71 9.05 -11.59 -1.61
C LEU A 71 9.38 -12.64 -0.53
N ARG A 72 8.37 -13.41 -0.09
CA ARG A 72 8.53 -14.48 0.89
C ARG A 72 8.70 -15.86 0.26
N SER A 73 8.50 -16.00 -1.05
CA SER A 73 8.67 -17.29 -1.69
C SER A 73 10.16 -17.66 -1.72
N PRO A 74 10.52 -18.95 -1.67
CA PRO A 74 11.91 -19.40 -1.77
C PRO A 74 12.60 -18.82 -3.00
N GLU A 75 11.91 -18.81 -4.15
CA GLU A 75 12.41 -18.27 -5.41
C GLU A 75 12.66 -16.76 -5.30
N GLY A 76 11.78 -16.03 -4.61
CA GLY A 76 11.94 -14.59 -4.40
C GLY A 76 13.12 -14.25 -3.50
N GLN A 77 13.42 -15.10 -2.52
CA GLN A 77 14.59 -14.97 -1.66
C GLN A 77 15.88 -15.33 -2.39
N GLU A 78 15.89 -16.42 -3.16
CA GLU A 78 17.03 -16.86 -3.96
C GLU A 78 17.42 -15.86 -5.05
N LEU A 79 16.42 -15.25 -5.71
CA LEU A 79 16.64 -14.24 -6.76
C LEU A 79 16.94 -12.84 -6.21
N GLY A 80 16.94 -12.67 -4.88
CA GLY A 80 17.19 -11.36 -4.25
C GLY A 80 16.17 -10.30 -4.67
N LEU A 81 14.89 -10.67 -4.84
CA LEU A 81 13.86 -9.74 -5.30
C LEU A 81 13.75 -8.54 -4.34
N THR A 82 13.74 -7.33 -4.93
CA THR A 82 13.53 -6.08 -4.20
C THR A 82 12.20 -5.46 -4.57
N SER A 83 11.56 -4.76 -3.63
CA SER A 83 10.32 -4.04 -3.92
C SER A 83 10.58 -2.92 -4.94
N SER A 84 9.54 -2.53 -5.70
CA SER A 84 9.60 -1.38 -6.59
C SER A 84 10.07 -0.11 -5.85
N GLN A 85 9.64 0.11 -4.61
CA GLN A 85 10.05 1.28 -3.85
C GLN A 85 11.54 1.28 -3.47
N THR A 86 12.11 0.10 -3.17
CA THR A 86 13.56 -0.01 -2.97
C THR A 86 14.30 0.21 -4.28
N ARG A 87 13.81 -0.35 -5.39
CA ARG A 87 14.42 -0.18 -6.71
C ARG A 87 14.40 1.30 -7.14
N GLU A 88 13.24 1.94 -7.10
CA GLU A 88 13.08 3.37 -7.40
C GLU A 88 13.94 4.25 -6.48
N GLY A 89 14.03 3.91 -5.19
CA GLY A 89 14.90 4.60 -4.24
C GLY A 89 16.38 4.46 -4.56
N ALA A 90 16.82 3.25 -4.95
CA ALA A 90 18.19 2.99 -5.38
C ALA A 90 18.53 3.68 -6.70
N GLU A 91 17.63 3.64 -7.69
CA GLU A 91 17.77 4.33 -8.97
C GLU A 91 17.89 5.85 -8.80
N ALA A 92 17.13 6.45 -7.89
CA ALA A 92 17.21 7.88 -7.59
C ALA A 92 18.57 8.30 -6.99
N LEU A 93 19.25 7.39 -6.29
CA LEU A 93 20.59 7.64 -5.74
C LEU A 93 21.69 7.54 -6.80
N LEU A 94 21.51 6.70 -7.82
CA LEU A 94 22.47 6.49 -8.92
C LEU A 94 22.43 7.59 -9.98
N LYS A 95 21.37 8.40 -10.04
CA LYS A 95 21.21 9.52 -10.99
C LYS A 95 21.72 10.87 -10.46
N LYS A 96 22.56 10.86 -9.42
CA LYS A 96 23.25 12.05 -8.90
C LYS A 96 24.68 12.12 -9.42
#